data_AF-D2H784-F1
#
_entry.id   AF-D2H784-F1
#
_cell.length_a   1.000
_cell.length_b   1.000
_cell.length_c   1.000
_cell.angle_alpha   90.00
_cell.angle_beta   90.00
_cell.angle_gamma   90.00
#
_symmetry.space_group_name_H-M   'P 1'
#
loop_
_entity.id
_entity.type
_entity.pdbx_description
1 polymer ?
#
loop_
_entity_poly.entity_id
_entity_poly.type
_entity_poly.pdbx_seq_one_letter_code
_entity_poly.pdbx_strand_id
1 'polypeptide(L)'
;DINTPLTSMDISPRQKINNETMALNATLDQMELTDIFRTFHPKIVEYIFFSSAHGTFCKMDHMLGHKTNLSKLKKTEIISNIFSDHNNMKLEISYRKKSEKNTNTWRLNNMLLNKEWINQKIRKEI
;
A
#
# COMPACT_ATOMS: atom_id res chain seq x y z
N ASP A 1 1.69 -1.97 -5.57
CA ASP A 1 0.97 -1.73 -6.82
C ASP A 1 0.50 -3.05 -7.44
N ILE A 2 -0.81 -3.17 -7.68
CA ILE A 2 -1.42 -4.32 -8.38
C ILE A 2 -1.66 -3.96 -9.86
N ASN A 3 -1.51 -2.69 -10.25
CA ASN A 3 -1.72 -2.17 -11.61
C ASN A 3 -3.12 -2.47 -12.20
N THR A 4 -4.12 -2.76 -11.36
CA THR A 4 -5.48 -3.02 -11.82
C THR A 4 -6.49 -2.44 -10.83
N PRO A 5 -7.57 -1.79 -11.30
CA PRO A 5 -8.65 -1.39 -10.42
C PRO A 5 -9.38 -2.62 -9.87
N LEU A 6 -9.76 -2.63 -8.60
CA LEU A 6 -10.58 -3.72 -8.04
C LEU A 6 -12.08 -3.46 -8.22
N THR A 7 -12.49 -2.21 -8.35
CA THR A 7 -13.90 -1.81 -8.48
C THR A 7 -14.07 -0.77 -9.59
N SER A 8 -15.29 -0.63 -10.12
CA SER A 8 -15.61 0.41 -11.12
C SER A 8 -15.47 1.84 -10.58
N MET A 9 -15.43 2.02 -9.25
CA MET A 9 -15.17 3.32 -8.63
C MET A 9 -13.69 3.71 -8.64
N ASP A 10 -12.80 2.74 -8.87
CA ASP A 10 -11.36 2.97 -8.89
C ASP A 10 -10.86 3.55 -10.22
N ILE A 11 -11.72 3.73 -11.23
CA ILE A 11 -11.39 4.38 -12.51
C ILE A 11 -12.41 5.46 -12.85
N SER A 12 -11.94 6.60 -13.38
CA SER A 12 -12.75 7.62 -14.04
C SER A 12 -12.54 7.57 -15.57
N PRO A 13 -13.60 7.49 -16.40
CA PRO A 13 -15.00 7.32 -16.03
C PRO A 13 -15.22 5.92 -15.44
N ARG A 14 -16.28 5.71 -14.64
CA ARG A 14 -16.57 4.46 -13.91
C ARG A 14 -16.82 3.27 -14.83
N GLN A 15 -15.75 2.77 -15.44
CA GLN A 15 -15.80 1.68 -16.40
C GLN A 15 -16.10 0.36 -15.70
N LYS A 16 -16.71 -0.55 -16.45
CA LYS A 16 -16.96 -1.90 -15.97
C LYS A 16 -15.62 -2.62 -15.78
N ILE A 17 -15.46 -3.30 -14.65
CA ILE A 17 -14.30 -4.17 -14.41
C ILE A 17 -14.28 -5.32 -15.42
N ASN A 18 -13.09 -5.71 -15.85
CA ASN A 18 -12.93 -6.80 -16.82
C ASN A 18 -13.07 -8.18 -16.12
N ASN A 19 -13.06 -9.25 -16.92
CA ASN A 19 -13.23 -10.61 -16.41
C ASN A 19 -12.06 -11.07 -15.53
N GLU A 20 -10.84 -10.60 -15.80
CA GLU A 20 -9.64 -10.93 -15.03
C GLU A 20 -9.70 -10.32 -13.63
N THR A 21 -10.10 -9.05 -13.53
CA THR A 21 -10.38 -8.37 -12.25
C THR A 21 -11.48 -9.08 -11.47
N MET A 22 -12.54 -9.57 -12.14
CA MET A 22 -13.58 -10.35 -11.47
C MET A 22 -13.03 -11.66 -10.89
N ALA A 23 -12.19 -12.38 -11.64
CA ALA A 23 -11.53 -13.60 -11.17
C ALA A 23 -10.56 -13.32 -10.01
N LEU A 24 -9.82 -12.21 -10.08
CA LEU A 24 -8.95 -11.74 -9.00
C LEU A 24 -9.77 -11.44 -7.74
N ASN A 25 -10.86 -10.68 -7.86
CA ASN A 25 -11.74 -10.39 -6.73
C ASN A 25 -12.32 -11.66 -6.09
N ALA A 26 -12.70 -12.66 -6.89
CA ALA A 26 -13.16 -13.95 -6.38
C ALA A 26 -12.05 -14.69 -5.61
N THR A 27 -10.81 -14.63 -6.09
CA THR A 27 -9.65 -15.23 -5.41
C THR A 27 -9.35 -14.51 -4.09
N LEU A 28 -9.40 -13.17 -4.08
CA LEU A 28 -9.24 -12.37 -2.86
C LEU A 28 -10.33 -12.72 -1.84
N ASP A 29 -11.57 -12.89 -2.28
CA ASP A 29 -12.68 -13.28 -1.43
C ASP A 29 -12.49 -14.67 -0.79
N GLN A 30 -12.02 -15.64 -1.60
CA GLN A 30 -11.67 -17.00 -1.15
C GLN A 30 -10.53 -17.01 -0.12
N MET A 31 -9.57 -16.09 -0.25
CA MET A 31 -8.46 -15.93 0.70
C MET A 31 -8.84 -15.10 1.94
N GLU A 32 -10.13 -14.75 2.09
CA GLU A 32 -10.64 -13.86 3.13
C GLU A 32 -9.92 -12.50 3.18
N LEU A 33 -9.43 -12.02 2.03
CA LEU A 33 -8.82 -10.70 1.87
C LEU A 33 -9.85 -9.68 1.39
N THR A 34 -9.65 -8.41 1.75
CA THR A 34 -10.48 -7.30 1.30
C THR A 34 -9.65 -6.04 1.10
N ASP A 35 -10.09 -5.15 0.20
CA ASP A 35 -9.51 -3.81 0.06
C ASP A 35 -9.88 -2.98 1.30
N ILE A 36 -8.88 -2.69 2.11
CA ILE A 36 -9.01 -1.94 3.36
C ILE A 36 -9.58 -0.55 3.09
N PHE A 37 -9.07 0.15 2.08
CA PHE A 37 -9.54 1.51 1.77
C PHE A 37 -11.02 1.51 1.43
N ARG A 38 -11.45 0.56 0.60
CA ARG A 38 -12.86 0.46 0.18
C ARG A 38 -13.77 0.03 1.34
N THR A 39 -13.24 -0.70 2.31
CA THR A 39 -13.97 -1.07 3.54
C THR A 39 -14.26 0.16 4.42
N PHE A 40 -13.30 1.06 4.59
CA PHE A 40 -13.51 2.31 5.33
C PHE A 40 -14.31 3.35 4.54
N HIS A 41 -14.14 3.37 3.21
CA HIS A 41 -14.67 4.41 2.32
C HIS A 41 -15.44 3.81 1.14
N PRO A 42 -16.58 3.15 1.38
CA PRO A 42 -17.28 2.36 0.36
C PRO A 42 -17.83 3.20 -0.80
N LYS A 43 -18.05 4.51 -0.59
CA LYS A 43 -18.64 5.42 -1.58
C LYS A 43 -17.71 6.56 -2.01
N ILE A 44 -16.54 6.71 -1.38
CA ILE A 44 -15.64 7.81 -1.68
C ILE A 44 -14.95 7.53 -3.02
N VAL A 45 -14.94 8.54 -3.88
CA VAL A 45 -14.25 8.50 -5.15
C VAL A 45 -12.98 9.34 -5.01
N GLU A 46 -11.91 8.69 -4.62
CA GLU A 46 -10.56 9.27 -4.54
C GLU A 46 -9.61 8.44 -5.40
N TYR A 47 -8.68 9.13 -6.05
CA TYR A 47 -7.75 8.55 -7.02
C TYR A 47 -6.31 8.76 -6.56
N ILE A 48 -5.46 7.80 -6.92
CA ILE A 48 -4.05 7.80 -6.53
C ILE A 48 -3.18 8.29 -7.69
N PHE A 49 -3.63 8.11 -8.93
CA PHE A 49 -2.84 8.37 -10.13
C PHE A 49 -3.69 9.06 -11.22
N PHE A 50 -3.03 9.87 -12.05
CA PHE A 50 -3.61 10.42 -13.27
C PHE A 50 -2.85 9.92 -14.50
N SER A 51 -3.56 9.20 -15.38
CA SER A 51 -3.04 8.76 -16.66
C SER A 51 -3.21 9.87 -17.70
N SER A 52 -2.11 10.53 -18.05
CA SER A 52 -2.09 11.55 -19.11
C SER A 52 -2.47 10.99 -20.48
N ALA A 53 -2.01 9.77 -20.80
CA ALA A 53 -2.29 9.10 -22.08
C ALA A 53 -3.78 8.82 -22.31
N HIS A 54 -4.52 8.58 -21.24
CA HIS A 54 -5.95 8.26 -21.31
C HIS A 54 -6.85 9.39 -20.80
N GLY A 55 -6.28 10.44 -20.21
CA GLY A 55 -7.04 11.51 -19.56
C GLY A 55 -7.91 11.00 -18.40
N THR A 56 -7.46 9.94 -17.71
CA THR A 56 -8.26 9.24 -16.68
C THR A 56 -7.58 9.28 -15.33
N PHE A 57 -8.39 9.34 -14.28
CA PHE A 57 -7.91 9.15 -12.91
C PHE A 57 -8.15 7.71 -12.49
N CYS A 58 -7.17 7.11 -11.81
CA CYS A 58 -7.31 5.75 -11.32
C CYS A 58 -6.71 5.54 -9.93
N LYS A 59 -7.18 4.49 -9.27
CA LYS A 59 -6.65 3.93 -8.03
C LYS A 59 -6.23 2.49 -8.32
N MET A 60 -4.93 2.27 -8.55
CA MET A 60 -4.35 0.95 -8.84
C MET A 60 -3.50 0.40 -7.68
N ASP A 61 -3.23 1.25 -6.68
CA ASP A 61 -2.61 0.86 -5.43
C ASP A 61 -3.67 0.47 -4.39
N HIS A 62 -3.53 -0.75 -3.87
CA HIS A 62 -4.47 -1.35 -2.91
C HIS A 62 -3.74 -1.81 -1.66
N MET A 63 -4.35 -1.56 -0.51
CA MET A 63 -3.98 -2.21 0.75
C MET A 63 -4.97 -3.33 1.01
N LEU A 64 -4.50 -4.57 0.86
CA LEU A 64 -5.30 -5.75 1.13
C LEU A 64 -5.10 -6.18 2.59
N GLY A 65 -6.20 -6.53 3.25
CA GLY A 65 -6.20 -6.98 4.63
C GLY A 65 -7.12 -8.18 4.84
N HIS A 66 -6.75 -9.05 5.77
CA HIS A 66 -7.62 -10.16 6.15
C HIS A 66 -8.88 -9.64 6.84
N LYS A 67 -10.05 -10.17 6.47
CA LYS A 67 -11.37 -9.77 6.99
C LYS A 67 -11.44 -9.83 8.51
N THR A 68 -10.79 -10.81 9.14
CA THR A 68 -10.74 -10.96 10.60
C THR A 68 -9.92 -9.87 11.31
N ASN A 69 -9.02 -9.18 10.62
CA ASN A 69 -8.15 -8.15 11.19
C ASN A 69 -8.72 -6.73 11.06
N LEU A 70 -9.89 -6.55 10.46
CA LEU A 70 -10.51 -5.23 10.26
C LEU A 70 -10.70 -4.46 11.58
N SER A 71 -10.99 -5.16 12.68
CA SER A 71 -11.13 -4.56 14.02
C SER A 71 -9.84 -3.94 14.58
N LYS A 72 -8.68 -4.28 14.02
CA LYS A 72 -7.37 -3.73 14.42
C LYS A 72 -7.00 -2.50 13.60
N LEU A 73 -7.77 -2.15 12.58
CA LEU A 73 -7.52 -1.00 11.70
C LEU A 73 -8.29 0.20 12.23
N LYS A 74 -7.66 1.38 12.25
CA LYS A 74 -8.28 2.61 12.76
C LYS A 74 -8.76 3.54 11.66
N LYS A 75 -7.88 3.82 10.69
CA LYS A 75 -8.13 4.81 9.65
C LYS A 75 -7.27 4.51 8.43
N THR A 76 -7.78 4.84 7.27
CA THR A 76 -7.01 4.90 6.03
C THR A 76 -7.27 6.21 5.29
N GLU A 77 -6.23 6.77 4.69
CA GLU A 77 -6.25 8.05 3.97
C GLU A 77 -5.29 8.03 2.78
N ILE A 78 -5.63 8.76 1.73
CA ILE A 78 -4.74 9.04 0.59
C ILE A 78 -4.04 10.37 0.85
N ILE A 79 -2.73 10.40 0.68
CA ILE A 79 -1.86 11.55 0.90
C ILE A 79 -1.30 11.98 -0.45
N SER A 80 -1.70 13.16 -0.91
CA SER A 80 -1.12 13.80 -2.08
C SER A 80 0.35 14.12 -1.86
N ASN A 81 1.19 13.93 -2.88
CA ASN A 81 2.60 14.30 -2.81
C ASN A 81 3.10 14.88 -4.15
N ILE A 82 4.28 15.52 -4.12
CA ILE A 82 4.94 16.11 -5.29
C ILE A 82 6.15 15.28 -5.76
N PHE A 83 6.43 14.17 -5.08
CA PHE A 83 7.63 13.36 -5.28
C PHE A 83 7.41 12.24 -6.31
N SER A 84 6.15 11.87 -6.55
CA SER A 84 5.72 10.85 -7.50
C SER A 84 4.39 11.25 -8.14
N ASP A 85 4.17 10.70 -9.31
CA ASP A 85 2.89 10.62 -10.02
C ASP A 85 1.83 9.76 -9.31
N HIS A 86 2.23 8.97 -8.30
CA HIS A 86 1.33 8.25 -7.39
C HIS A 86 1.21 8.95 -6.04
N ASN A 87 -0.02 9.18 -5.60
CA ASN A 87 -0.31 9.55 -4.22
C ASN A 87 -0.03 8.39 -3.26
N ASN A 88 0.37 8.70 -2.03
CA ASN A 88 0.66 7.65 -1.04
C ASN A 88 -0.62 7.23 -0.33
N MET A 89 -0.79 5.95 -0.01
CA MET A 89 -1.88 5.49 0.86
C MET A 89 -1.36 5.16 2.25
N LYS A 90 -2.03 5.67 3.28
CA LYS A 90 -1.66 5.46 4.68
C LYS A 90 -2.73 4.65 5.40
N LEU A 91 -2.30 3.74 6.26
CA LEU A 91 -3.12 2.94 7.13
C LEU A 91 -2.63 3.08 8.57
N GLU A 92 -3.53 3.48 9.46
CA GLU A 92 -3.28 3.47 10.90
C GLU A 92 -3.83 2.18 11.51
N ILE A 93 -2.98 1.44 12.22
CA ILE A 93 -3.32 0.16 12.85
C ILE A 93 -3.28 0.35 14.38
N SER A 94 -4.37 0.01 15.07
CA SER A 94 -4.39 -0.11 16.53
C SER A 94 -3.78 -1.45 16.95
N TYR A 95 -2.48 -1.47 17.18
CA TYR A 95 -1.89 -2.55 17.97
C TYR A 95 -2.00 -2.15 19.45
N ARG A 96 -2.63 -2.98 20.30
CA ARG A 96 -2.40 -2.87 21.74
C ARG A 96 -0.91 -3.13 21.93
N LYS A 97 -0.14 -2.11 22.34
CA LYS A 97 1.26 -2.28 22.76
C LYS A 97 1.26 -3.42 23.78
N LYS A 98 1.63 -4.64 23.39
CA LYS A 98 2.36 -5.49 24.31
C LYS A 98 3.60 -4.69 24.59
N SER A 99 3.71 -4.14 25.80
CA SER A 99 4.92 -3.45 26.28
C SER A 99 6.07 -4.45 26.48
N GLU A 100 6.20 -5.44 25.60
CA GLU A 100 7.44 -6.18 25.46
C GLU A 100 8.40 -5.20 24.81
N LYS A 101 9.40 -4.78 25.58
CA LYS A 101 10.57 -4.11 25.03
C LYS A 101 11.12 -5.03 23.94
N ASN A 102 10.81 -4.73 22.68
CA ASN A 102 11.48 -5.40 21.57
C ASN A 102 12.96 -5.05 21.68
N THR A 103 13.75 -5.97 22.22
CA THR A 103 15.22 -5.91 22.25
C THR A 103 15.83 -6.10 20.86
N ASN A 104 15.00 -6.45 19.87
CA ASN A 104 15.42 -6.70 18.49
C ASN A 104 15.30 -5.43 17.65
N THR A 105 15.97 -4.36 18.06
CA THR A 105 16.30 -3.27 17.13
C THR A 105 17.46 -3.72 16.26
N TRP A 106 17.32 -3.68 14.94
CA TRP A 106 18.44 -3.87 14.02
C TRP A 106 19.48 -2.77 14.29
N ARG A 107 20.54 -3.11 15.01
CA ARG A 107 21.68 -2.22 15.25
C ARG A 107 22.79 -2.62 14.30
N LEU A 108 23.28 -1.66 13.51
CA LEU A 108 24.47 -1.86 12.70
C LEU A 108 25.62 -2.29 13.62
N ASN A 109 26.30 -3.37 13.26
CA ASN A 109 27.53 -3.76 13.95
C ASN A 109 28.64 -2.78 13.55
N ASN A 110 28.98 -1.85 14.44
CA ASN A 110 30.01 -0.85 14.20
C ASN A 110 31.40 -1.46 13.90
N MET A 111 31.67 -2.71 14.27
CA MET A 111 32.91 -3.39 13.89
C MET A 111 33.06 -3.56 12.37
N LEU A 112 31.96 -3.58 11.62
CA LEU A 112 32.01 -3.64 10.16
C LEU A 112 32.55 -2.34 9.57
N LEU A 113 32.26 -1.20 10.18
CA LEU A 113 32.78 0.10 9.76
C LEU A 113 34.28 0.27 10.04
N ASN A 114 34.88 -0.60 10.85
CA ASN A 114 36.34 -0.64 11.04
C ASN A 114 37.06 -1.31 9.86
N LYS A 115 36.34 -2.00 8.96
CA LYS A 115 36.94 -2.64 7.79
C LYS A 115 37.02 -1.63 6.64
N GLU A 116 38.23 -1.25 6.26
CA GLU A 116 38.46 -0.23 5.23
C GLU A 116 37.76 -0.53 3.90
N TRP A 117 37.74 -1.80 3.48
CA TRP A 117 37.06 -2.21 2.25
C TRP A 117 35.52 -1.99 2.30
N ILE A 118 34.91 -2.06 3.48
CA ILE A 118 33.48 -1.76 3.67
C ILE A 118 33.26 -0.26 3.49
N ASN A 119 34.11 0.58 4.06
CA ASN A 119 34.03 2.04 3.90
C ASN A 119 34.23 2.47 2.45
N GLN A 120 35.18 1.86 1.74
CA GLN A 120 35.38 2.12 0.30
C GLN A 120 34.16 1.73 -0.53
N LYS A 121 33.50 0.62 -0.21
CA LYS A 121 32.27 0.20 -0.89
C LYS A 121 31.11 1.15 -0.60
N ILE A 122 30.93 1.59 0.65
CA ILE A 122 29.93 2.59 1.03
C ILE A 122 30.16 3.90 0.28
N ARG A 123 31.40 4.39 0.23
CA ARG A 123 31.78 5.62 -0.52
C ARG A 123 31.58 5.53 -2.03
N LYS A 124 31.44 4.33 -2.58
CA LYS A 124 31.17 4.11 -4.01
C LYS A 124 29.68 4.08 -4.33
N GLU A 125 28.86 3.67 -3.36
CA GLU A 125 27.40 3.53 -3.47
C GLU A 125 26.65 4.82 -3.10
N ILE A 126 27.26 5.66 -2.26
CA ILE A 126 26.80 7.03 -1.92
C ILE A 126 27.47 8.01 -2.88
#